data_AF-A0A2H0PI49-F1
#
_entry.id   AF-A0A2H0PI49-F1
#
_cell.length_a   1.000
_cell.length_b   1.000
_cell.length_c   1.000
_cell.angle_alpha   90.00
_cell.angle_beta   90.00
_cell.angle_gamma   90.00
#
_symmetry.space_group_name_H-M   'P 1'
#
loop_
_entity.id
_entity.type
_entity.pdbx_description
1 polymer ?
#
loop_
_entity_poly.entity_id
_entity_poly.type
_entity_poly.pdbx_seq_one_letter_code
_entity_poly.pdbx_strand_id
1 'polypeptide(L)'
;MGMQMKKYQAATLQKAIEQIRAELGDGAIILQVDPISSGMFGRNGVEVTAAIDRKEMPHRFRATVGDDDVDERRMVQSNDVNDSTKWTSMFKNPFKKGSLPSPNQKAKTSQAVQEQVKRLAAQSVIKPTLPSPRAAERDELSSAANTSMGQLYAVKTALEPLKKEISEIRETLNKNHASNSRQASSAFIESEIHSLRQTLQSYIQEKRYEGQDINTDVQRLASFWRDKGMSEKQIYNFFNQLECAGVDITETKAASLIRPVLEKTIHASRSLEASKKKIVILVGPTGVGKTTTIAKLAAFEKLKLNRKVALVTIDDYKIGATDQLNHYARILDVPFLKTRNDMPLEEQLRTFDVDTIFIDTFGVSPKDEEKLLQLRRAIHFRDAHLAEQREIHLSLPVGLAQGDVENNLAGFETLQPQFLLFTKWDETDNWGGMLAAILASDRPVSYVGNGQEVPDDLTIFSRENFIKIVTNIG
;
A
#
# COMPACT_ATOMS: atom_id res chain seq x y z
N MET A 1 -39.11 -8.88 4.17
CA MET A 1 -39.49 -7.62 3.49
C MET A 1 -38.65 -7.54 2.24
N GLY A 2 -39.31 -7.57 1.08
CA GLY A 2 -38.66 -7.92 -0.19
C GLY A 2 -38.27 -6.69 -1.00
N MET A 3 -37.07 -6.73 -1.56
CA MET A 3 -36.58 -5.84 -2.60
C MET A 3 -37.50 -5.94 -3.83
N GLN A 4 -38.08 -4.82 -4.27
CA GLN A 4 -38.95 -4.81 -5.45
C GLN A 4 -38.09 -4.58 -6.69
N MET A 5 -37.92 -5.62 -7.51
CA MET A 5 -37.18 -5.59 -8.77
C MET A 5 -38.13 -5.44 -9.96
N LYS A 6 -37.79 -4.59 -10.93
CA LYS A 6 -38.57 -4.40 -12.16
C LYS A 6 -37.67 -4.16 -13.37
N LYS A 7 -38.12 -4.63 -14.54
CA LYS A 7 -37.44 -4.51 -15.83
C LYS A 7 -38.07 -3.40 -16.68
N TYR A 8 -37.23 -2.66 -17.39
CA TYR A 8 -37.59 -1.53 -18.25
C TYR A 8 -36.94 -1.71 -19.62
N GLN A 9 -37.67 -1.48 -20.70
CA GLN A 9 -37.12 -1.53 -22.06
C GLN A 9 -37.28 -0.17 -22.73
N ALA A 10 -36.20 0.37 -23.29
CA ALA A 10 -36.23 1.64 -23.99
C ALA A 10 -35.26 1.67 -25.18
N ALA A 11 -35.48 2.61 -26.10
CA ALA A 11 -34.58 2.80 -27.25
C ALA A 11 -33.16 3.21 -26.85
N THR A 12 -32.99 3.83 -25.67
CA THR A 12 -31.70 4.24 -25.12
C THR A 12 -31.69 4.05 -23.60
N LEU A 13 -30.48 3.89 -23.03
CA LEU A 13 -30.28 3.79 -21.59
C LEU A 13 -30.82 5.02 -20.84
N GLN A 14 -30.67 6.21 -21.43
CA GLN A 14 -31.18 7.44 -20.84
C GLN A 14 -32.71 7.43 -20.66
N LYS A 15 -33.46 6.97 -21.69
CA LYS A 15 -34.92 6.83 -21.58
C LYS A 15 -35.33 5.75 -20.58
N ALA A 16 -34.57 4.67 -20.47
CA ALA A 16 -34.83 3.64 -19.45
C ALA A 16 -34.61 4.22 -18.03
N ILE A 17 -33.57 5.02 -17.82
CA ILE A 17 -33.30 5.68 -16.52
C ILE A 17 -34.39 6.70 -16.17
N GLU A 18 -34.88 7.47 -17.15
CA GLU A 18 -36.01 8.39 -16.94
C GLU A 18 -37.28 7.65 -16.49
N GLN A 19 -37.59 6.51 -17.13
CA GLN A 19 -38.72 5.66 -16.73
C GLN A 19 -38.52 5.07 -15.32
N ILE A 20 -37.31 4.62 -15.01
CA ILE A 20 -36.95 4.08 -13.69
C ILE A 20 -37.12 5.15 -12.61
N ARG A 21 -36.64 6.37 -12.82
CA ARG A 21 -36.78 7.47 -11.85
C ARG A 21 -38.22 7.95 -11.71
N ALA A 22 -38.96 8.00 -12.80
CA ALA A 22 -40.37 8.38 -12.77
C ALA A 22 -41.23 7.39 -11.98
N GLU A 23 -40.87 6.09 -11.99
CA GLU A 23 -41.67 5.05 -11.33
C GLU A 23 -41.13 4.61 -9.96
N LEU A 24 -39.83 4.40 -9.82
CA LEU A 24 -39.19 3.90 -8.59
C LEU A 24 -38.57 5.04 -7.75
N GLY A 25 -38.55 6.28 -8.25
CA GLY A 25 -37.95 7.43 -7.58
C GLY A 25 -36.42 7.49 -7.70
N ASP A 26 -35.83 8.57 -7.19
CA ASP A 26 -34.40 8.84 -7.34
C ASP A 26 -33.48 7.86 -6.57
N GLY A 27 -34.06 7.05 -5.67
CA GLY A 27 -33.35 6.02 -4.90
C GLY A 27 -33.24 4.64 -5.57
N ALA A 28 -33.63 4.50 -6.84
CA ALA A 28 -33.58 3.24 -7.56
C ALA A 28 -32.15 2.83 -7.95
N ILE A 29 -31.78 1.58 -7.67
CA ILE A 29 -30.48 0.99 -8.02
C ILE A 29 -30.64 0.16 -9.29
N ILE A 30 -29.79 0.42 -10.30
CA ILE A 30 -29.72 -0.39 -11.51
C ILE A 30 -28.89 -1.64 -11.23
N LEU A 31 -29.47 -2.81 -11.48
CA LEU A 31 -28.84 -4.11 -11.25
C LEU A 31 -28.19 -4.65 -12.52
N GLN A 32 -28.82 -4.47 -13.67
CA GLN A 32 -28.38 -5.07 -14.93
C GLN A 32 -28.86 -4.27 -16.14
N VAL A 33 -28.03 -4.18 -17.18
CA VAL A 33 -28.34 -3.53 -18.47
C VAL A 33 -27.96 -4.48 -19.60
N ASP A 34 -28.95 -4.92 -20.37
CA ASP A 34 -28.77 -5.83 -21.50
C ASP A 34 -29.14 -5.12 -22.82
N PRO A 35 -28.27 -5.14 -23.86
CA PRO A 35 -28.62 -4.60 -25.16
C PRO A 35 -29.62 -5.52 -25.86
N ILE A 36 -30.73 -4.94 -26.36
CA ILE A 36 -31.69 -5.65 -27.20
C ILE A 36 -31.34 -5.34 -28.66
N SER A 37 -30.86 -6.36 -29.37
CA SER A 37 -30.70 -6.35 -30.82
C SER A 37 -31.71 -7.31 -31.44
N SER A 38 -32.69 -6.79 -32.16
CA SER A 38 -33.62 -7.62 -32.95
C SER A 38 -33.20 -7.57 -34.42
N GLY A 39 -32.98 -8.75 -35.01
CA GLY A 39 -32.41 -8.92 -36.36
C GLY A 39 -33.20 -8.29 -37.52
N MET A 40 -32.50 -8.21 -38.66
CA MET A 40 -32.80 -7.73 -40.03
C MET A 40 -33.70 -6.50 -40.28
N PHE A 41 -34.54 -6.05 -39.36
CA PHE A 41 -35.27 -4.77 -39.43
C PHE A 41 -35.59 -4.16 -38.05
N GLY A 42 -34.86 -4.52 -36.99
CA GLY A 42 -35.20 -4.17 -35.60
C GLY A 42 -34.46 -2.96 -35.03
N ARG A 43 -35.19 -2.09 -34.32
CA ARG A 43 -34.67 -0.93 -33.58
C ARG A 43 -33.76 -1.38 -32.44
N ASN A 44 -32.58 -0.76 -32.33
CA ASN A 44 -31.69 -0.92 -31.17
C ASN A 44 -32.37 -0.39 -29.90
N GLY A 45 -32.29 -1.15 -28.82
CA GLY A 45 -32.78 -0.76 -27.51
C GLY A 45 -31.97 -1.39 -26.37
N VAL A 46 -32.34 -1.08 -25.14
CA VAL A 46 -31.75 -1.64 -23.92
C VAL A 46 -32.85 -2.09 -22.97
N GLU A 47 -32.62 -3.22 -22.32
CA GLU A 47 -33.36 -3.67 -21.15
C GLU A 47 -32.57 -3.32 -19.90
N VAL A 48 -33.21 -2.69 -18.91
CA VAL A 48 -32.60 -2.29 -17.65
C VAL A 48 -33.42 -2.89 -16.51
N THR A 49 -32.76 -3.64 -15.63
CA THR A 49 -33.36 -4.14 -14.39
C THR A 49 -32.97 -3.20 -13.26
N ALA A 50 -33.96 -2.67 -12.53
CA ALA A 50 -33.75 -1.77 -11.40
C ALA A 50 -34.53 -2.24 -10.16
N ALA A 51 -34.08 -1.81 -8.98
CA ALA A 51 -34.67 -2.16 -7.71
C ALA A 51 -34.65 -1.00 -6.71
N ILE A 52 -35.62 -0.97 -5.81
CA ILE A 52 -35.65 -0.05 -4.67
C ILE A 52 -35.85 -0.81 -3.36
N ASP A 53 -35.08 -0.43 -2.34
CA ASP A 53 -35.22 -0.93 -0.98
C ASP A 53 -36.17 0.01 -0.21
N ARG A 54 -37.27 -0.50 0.32
CA ARG A 54 -38.24 0.30 1.08
C ARG A 54 -37.80 0.41 2.54
N LYS A 55 -36.92 1.37 2.83
CA LYS A 55 -36.89 2.08 4.11
C LYS A 55 -36.71 3.59 3.89
N GLU A 56 -37.39 4.34 4.76
CA GLU A 56 -37.94 5.69 4.59
C GLU A 56 -36.96 6.82 4.28
N MET A 57 -37.46 7.83 3.55
CA MET A 57 -36.88 9.15 3.40
C MET A 57 -37.72 10.21 4.16
N PRO A 58 -37.13 11.37 4.49
CA PRO A 58 -37.06 11.91 5.86
C PRO A 58 -38.11 12.98 6.17
N HIS A 59 -38.32 13.24 7.48
CA HIS A 59 -38.89 14.51 7.92
C HIS A 59 -38.01 15.68 7.45
N ARG A 60 -38.55 16.51 6.56
CA ARG A 60 -38.02 17.82 6.18
C ARG A 60 -38.00 18.72 7.42
N PHE A 61 -36.84 19.12 7.92
CA PHE A 61 -36.76 20.27 8.81
C PHE A 61 -36.79 21.56 8.00
N ARG A 62 -37.75 22.41 8.35
CA ARG A 62 -37.95 23.77 7.84
C ARG A 62 -37.20 24.71 8.81
N ALA A 63 -36.31 25.53 8.30
CA ALA A 63 -35.69 26.59 9.07
C ALA A 63 -36.73 27.69 9.37
N THR A 64 -36.93 28.02 10.64
CA THR A 64 -37.49 29.31 11.07
C THR A 64 -36.80 29.77 12.35
N VAL A 65 -36.39 31.03 12.32
CA VAL A 65 -35.87 31.86 13.42
C VAL A 65 -37.06 32.34 14.27
N GLY A 66 -36.85 32.50 15.58
CA GLY A 66 -37.61 33.46 16.42
C GLY A 66 -38.44 32.87 17.56
N ASP A 67 -37.92 33.07 18.77
CA ASP A 67 -38.57 33.53 20.00
C ASP A 67 -39.59 32.69 20.81
N ASP A 68 -39.36 32.82 22.13
CA ASP A 68 -40.24 32.77 23.30
C ASP A 68 -40.69 31.42 23.92
N ASP A 69 -40.05 31.16 25.07
CA ASP A 69 -40.60 30.89 26.40
C ASP A 69 -41.48 29.66 26.74
N VAL A 70 -41.30 29.27 28.01
CA VAL A 70 -42.14 28.47 28.94
C VAL A 70 -41.86 26.96 29.03
N ASP A 71 -41.07 26.63 30.07
CA ASP A 71 -41.40 25.76 31.21
C ASP A 71 -42.37 24.58 30.98
N GLU A 72 -41.92 23.33 31.21
CA GLU A 72 -42.43 22.50 32.31
C GLU A 72 -41.77 21.12 32.41
N ARG A 73 -41.66 20.70 33.66
CA ARG A 73 -41.10 19.46 34.20
C ARG A 73 -41.89 18.23 33.76
N ARG A 74 -41.21 17.11 33.51
CA ARG A 74 -41.65 15.79 34.01
C ARG A 74 -40.51 14.78 34.09
N MET A 75 -40.22 14.40 35.33
CA MET A 75 -39.48 13.20 35.70
C MET A 75 -40.32 11.95 35.39
N VAL A 76 -39.68 10.90 34.86
CA VAL A 76 -39.94 9.51 35.27
C VAL A 76 -38.60 8.76 35.29
N GLN A 77 -38.21 8.29 36.47
CA GLN A 77 -37.18 7.28 36.70
C GLN A 77 -37.79 5.88 36.50
N SER A 78 -37.02 4.94 35.96
CA SER A 78 -36.51 3.74 36.68
C SER A 78 -36.30 2.52 35.77
N ASN A 79 -35.07 2.00 35.88
CA ASN A 79 -34.60 0.60 35.96
C ASN A 79 -35.06 -0.48 34.96
N ASP A 80 -34.07 -1.08 34.26
CA ASP A 80 -33.66 -2.51 34.36
C ASP A 80 -32.41 -2.73 33.46
N VAL A 81 -31.22 -3.04 34.00
CA VAL A 81 -30.63 -4.37 34.30
C VAL A 81 -30.39 -5.27 33.07
N ASN A 82 -29.10 -5.53 32.80
CA ASN A 82 -28.45 -6.68 32.12
C ASN A 82 -29.18 -7.40 30.97
N ASP A 83 -28.60 -7.34 29.76
CA ASP A 83 -28.33 -8.55 28.96
C ASP A 83 -27.23 -8.31 27.91
N SER A 84 -25.97 -8.51 28.29
CA SER A 84 -24.82 -8.53 27.38
C SER A 84 -24.47 -9.96 26.99
N THR A 85 -25.40 -10.69 26.37
CA THR A 85 -25.11 -12.03 25.83
C THR A 85 -26.09 -12.43 24.72
N LYS A 86 -26.02 -11.78 23.55
CA LYS A 86 -26.74 -12.30 22.36
C LYS A 86 -26.28 -11.76 21.00
N TRP A 87 -24.99 -11.91 20.67
CA TRP A 87 -24.49 -11.56 19.32
C TRP A 87 -23.63 -12.64 18.64
N THR A 88 -23.62 -13.88 19.14
CA THR A 88 -22.77 -14.97 18.60
C THR A 88 -23.51 -16.10 17.85
N SER A 89 -24.74 -15.89 17.36
CA SER A 89 -25.47 -16.98 16.70
C SER A 89 -26.20 -16.63 15.38
N MET A 90 -25.60 -15.82 14.51
CA MET A 90 -26.21 -15.51 13.21
C MET A 90 -25.32 -15.67 11.95
N PHE A 91 -24.24 -16.46 12.04
CA PHE A 91 -23.53 -16.94 10.83
C PHE A 91 -23.36 -18.46 10.87
N LYS A 92 -24.43 -19.17 10.52
CA LYS A 92 -24.34 -20.56 10.06
C LYS A 92 -24.50 -20.59 8.54
N ASN A 93 -23.41 -21.00 7.90
CA ASN A 93 -23.31 -21.45 6.52
C ASN A 93 -24.53 -22.30 6.10
N PRO A 94 -24.96 -22.17 4.84
CA PRO A 94 -25.05 -23.39 4.05
C PRO A 94 -24.70 -23.16 2.58
N PHE A 95 -23.59 -23.71 2.10
CA PHE A 95 -23.52 -24.21 0.73
C PHE A 95 -22.76 -25.54 0.68
N LYS A 96 -23.51 -26.61 0.41
CA LYS A 96 -23.04 -27.95 0.07
C LYS A 96 -22.97 -28.08 -1.46
N LYS A 97 -21.86 -28.67 -1.91
CA LYS A 97 -21.64 -29.56 -3.07
C LYS A 97 -22.55 -29.44 -4.29
N GLY A 98 -21.95 -29.09 -5.42
CA GLY A 98 -22.41 -29.36 -6.78
C GLY A 98 -21.23 -29.54 -7.73
N SER A 99 -21.33 -30.47 -8.66
CA SER A 99 -20.33 -31.17 -9.47
C SER A 99 -19.58 -30.38 -10.56
N LEU A 100 -18.33 -30.81 -10.82
CA LEU A 100 -17.48 -30.48 -11.97
C LEU A 100 -18.07 -30.91 -13.33
N PRO A 101 -17.74 -30.19 -14.42
CA PRO A 101 -17.63 -30.80 -15.76
C PRO A 101 -16.17 -30.89 -16.24
N SER A 102 -15.85 -32.02 -16.86
CA SER A 102 -14.55 -32.41 -17.43
C SER A 102 -14.15 -31.63 -18.70
N PRO A 103 -12.84 -31.61 -19.04
CA PRO A 103 -12.29 -30.82 -20.15
C PRO A 103 -12.25 -31.63 -21.45
N ASN A 104 -12.88 -31.13 -22.52
CA ASN A 104 -12.53 -31.55 -23.88
C ASN A 104 -13.00 -30.53 -24.92
N GLN A 105 -12.17 -30.32 -25.94
CA GLN A 105 -12.31 -29.39 -27.08
C GLN A 105 -11.77 -27.96 -26.86
N LYS A 106 -10.44 -27.83 -26.98
CA LYS A 106 -9.75 -26.76 -27.73
C LYS A 106 -8.27 -27.10 -27.94
N ALA A 107 -7.99 -28.34 -28.33
CA ALA A 107 -6.68 -28.74 -28.84
C ALA A 107 -6.72 -28.67 -30.36
N LYS A 108 -6.36 -27.51 -30.94
CA LYS A 108 -5.87 -27.39 -32.34
C LYS A 108 -5.29 -26.03 -32.74
N THR A 109 -5.09 -25.09 -31.81
CA THR A 109 -4.51 -23.76 -32.13
C THR A 109 -3.24 -23.43 -31.34
N SER A 110 -2.63 -24.41 -30.66
CA SER A 110 -1.44 -24.17 -29.81
C SER A 110 -0.12 -24.70 -30.39
N GLN A 111 -0.15 -25.59 -31.39
CA GLN A 111 1.08 -26.13 -31.98
C GLN A 111 1.76 -25.19 -32.98
N ALA A 112 1.00 -24.40 -33.75
CA ALA A 112 1.59 -23.44 -34.70
C ALA A 112 2.29 -22.24 -34.00
N VAL A 113 1.82 -21.86 -32.81
CA VAL A 113 2.39 -20.75 -32.04
C VAL A 113 3.64 -21.20 -31.28
N GLN A 114 3.68 -22.43 -30.76
CA GLN A 114 4.85 -22.97 -30.06
C GLN A 114 6.04 -23.24 -30.99
N GLU A 115 5.80 -23.58 -32.25
CA GLU A 115 6.86 -23.82 -33.25
C GLU A 115 7.54 -22.51 -33.69
N GLN A 116 6.79 -21.40 -33.70
CA GLN A 116 7.28 -20.08 -34.08
C GLN A 116 8.10 -19.41 -32.95
N VAL A 117 7.74 -19.66 -31.69
CA VAL A 117 8.55 -19.24 -30.52
C VAL A 117 9.87 -20.01 -30.45
N LYS A 118 9.90 -21.30 -30.83
CA LYS A 118 11.12 -22.11 -30.85
C LYS A 118 12.14 -21.68 -31.91
N ARG A 119 11.68 -21.14 -33.05
CA ARG A 119 12.57 -20.62 -34.11
C ARG A 119 13.19 -19.26 -33.77
N LEU A 120 12.49 -18.43 -32.98
CA LEU A 120 13.01 -17.12 -32.55
C LEU A 120 14.03 -17.25 -31.39
N ALA A 121 13.95 -18.30 -30.57
CA ALA A 121 14.92 -18.59 -29.51
C ALA A 121 16.25 -19.21 -30.01
N ALA A 122 16.36 -19.54 -31.30
CA ALA A 122 17.54 -20.17 -31.89
C ALA A 122 18.54 -19.16 -32.49
N GLN A 123 18.24 -17.86 -32.44
CA GLN A 123 19.18 -16.80 -32.84
C GLN A 123 19.61 -16.03 -31.58
N SER A 124 20.92 -15.94 -31.36
CA SER A 124 21.61 -15.39 -30.18
C SER A 124 21.76 -16.32 -28.96
N VAL A 125 22.59 -17.36 -29.12
CA VAL A 125 23.29 -17.97 -27.98
C VAL A 125 24.78 -17.98 -28.30
N ILE A 126 25.51 -17.00 -27.79
CA ILE A 126 26.96 -17.12 -27.60
C ILE A 126 27.14 -17.56 -26.14
N LYS A 127 27.45 -18.84 -25.93
CA LYS A 127 27.92 -19.36 -24.63
C LYS A 127 29.44 -19.18 -24.57
N PRO A 128 30.01 -18.45 -23.61
CA PRO A 128 31.44 -18.52 -23.35
C PRO A 128 31.76 -19.85 -22.64
N THR A 129 32.62 -20.65 -23.25
CA THR A 129 33.21 -21.86 -22.66
C THR A 129 34.35 -21.48 -21.71
N LEU A 130 34.25 -21.88 -20.44
CA LEU A 130 35.38 -21.83 -19.49
C LEU A 130 36.26 -23.09 -19.65
N PRO A 131 37.60 -22.96 -19.63
CA PRO A 131 38.49 -24.12 -19.63
C PRO A 131 38.50 -24.80 -18.24
N SER A 132 38.45 -26.13 -18.23
CA SER A 132 38.55 -26.96 -17.03
C SER A 132 40.00 -26.99 -16.49
N PRO A 133 40.24 -26.74 -15.19
CA PRO A 133 41.53 -26.99 -14.59
C PRO A 133 41.68 -28.48 -14.25
N ARG A 134 42.72 -29.08 -14.82
CA ARG A 134 43.30 -30.36 -14.41
C ARG A 134 43.62 -30.35 -12.91
N ALA A 135 43.41 -31.50 -12.27
CA ALA A 135 43.83 -31.80 -10.92
C ALA A 135 45.30 -31.44 -10.66
N ALA A 136 45.55 -30.70 -9.58
CA ALA A 136 46.84 -30.64 -8.91
C ALA A 136 46.58 -30.43 -7.41
N GLU A 137 46.91 -31.45 -6.62
CA GLU A 137 47.09 -31.35 -5.18
C GLU A 137 48.25 -30.37 -4.87
N ARG A 138 48.03 -29.46 -3.90
CA ARG A 138 48.95 -29.10 -2.78
C ARG A 138 48.87 -27.62 -2.35
N ASP A 139 48.99 -27.48 -1.03
CA ASP A 139 49.42 -26.34 -0.20
C ASP A 139 48.38 -25.32 0.29
N GLU A 140 47.95 -25.55 1.55
CA GLU A 140 47.02 -24.80 2.39
C GLU A 140 47.48 -23.39 2.81
N LEU A 141 48.62 -22.89 2.34
CA LEU A 141 49.09 -21.53 2.64
C LEU A 141 48.79 -20.49 1.54
N SER A 142 48.12 -20.87 0.44
CA SER A 142 47.85 -20.00 -0.72
C SER A 142 46.39 -19.50 -0.84
N SER A 143 45.48 -19.94 0.03
CA SER A 143 44.03 -19.68 -0.11
C SER A 143 43.64 -18.22 0.18
N ALA A 144 44.30 -17.55 1.12
CA ALA A 144 43.97 -16.15 1.47
C ALA A 144 44.40 -15.15 0.39
N ALA A 145 45.54 -15.36 -0.26
CA ALA A 145 46.05 -14.48 -1.32
C ALA A 145 45.30 -14.67 -2.66
N ASN A 146 44.90 -15.90 -2.97
CA ASN A 146 44.12 -16.20 -4.19
C ASN A 146 42.66 -15.75 -4.08
N THR A 147 42.08 -15.72 -2.87
CA THR A 147 40.72 -15.20 -2.63
C THR A 147 40.66 -13.68 -2.84
N SER A 148 41.67 -12.94 -2.36
CA SER A 148 41.81 -11.50 -2.58
C SER A 148 42.00 -11.13 -4.07
N MET A 149 42.81 -11.91 -4.80
CA MET A 149 43.00 -11.71 -6.24
C MET A 149 41.76 -12.10 -7.07
N GLY A 150 41.03 -13.16 -6.69
CA GLY A 150 39.75 -13.53 -7.32
C GLY A 150 38.67 -12.47 -7.15
N GLN A 151 38.60 -11.84 -5.96
CA GLN A 151 37.71 -10.71 -5.68
C GLN A 151 38.09 -9.46 -6.47
N LEU A 152 39.39 -9.14 -6.57
CA LEU A 152 39.89 -8.05 -7.43
C LEU A 152 39.60 -8.30 -8.91
N TYR A 153 39.71 -9.54 -9.38
CA TYR A 153 39.35 -9.92 -10.74
C TYR A 153 37.85 -9.88 -10.99
N ALA A 154 37.00 -10.25 -10.03
CA ALA A 154 35.55 -10.13 -10.15
C ALA A 154 35.10 -8.66 -10.21
N VAL A 155 35.64 -7.81 -9.33
CA VAL A 155 35.41 -6.35 -9.34
C VAL A 155 35.90 -5.72 -10.64
N LYS A 156 37.09 -6.11 -11.12
CA LYS A 156 37.66 -5.61 -12.38
C LYS A 156 36.83 -6.06 -13.59
N THR A 157 36.44 -7.33 -13.65
CA THR A 157 35.61 -7.88 -14.75
C THR A 157 34.22 -7.24 -14.78
N ALA A 158 33.63 -6.93 -13.61
CA ALA A 158 32.36 -6.21 -13.53
C ALA A 158 32.48 -4.72 -13.90
N LEU A 159 33.65 -4.11 -13.72
CA LEU A 159 33.91 -2.70 -14.06
C LEU A 159 34.18 -2.46 -15.55
N GLU A 160 34.66 -3.45 -16.30
CA GLU A 160 34.99 -3.28 -17.71
C GLU A 160 33.77 -2.98 -18.62
N PRO A 161 32.60 -3.64 -18.49
CA PRO A 161 31.40 -3.28 -19.23
C PRO A 161 30.92 -1.85 -18.92
N LEU A 162 31.04 -1.43 -17.66
CA LEU A 162 30.65 -0.09 -17.20
C LEU A 162 31.57 1.01 -17.73
N LYS A 163 32.87 0.77 -17.80
CA LYS A 163 33.79 1.71 -18.47
C LYS A 163 33.42 1.89 -19.94
N LYS A 164 33.01 0.80 -20.59
CA LYS A 164 32.58 0.82 -21.98
C LYS A 164 31.27 1.59 -22.17
N GLU A 165 30.25 1.35 -21.36
CA GLU A 165 29.00 2.13 -21.40
C GLU A 165 29.22 3.61 -21.07
N ILE A 166 30.04 3.94 -20.06
CA ILE A 166 30.39 5.33 -19.75
C ILE A 166 31.12 5.99 -20.94
N SER A 167 31.97 5.24 -21.65
CA SER A 167 32.65 5.75 -22.85
C SER A 167 31.67 5.98 -24.01
N GLU A 168 30.72 5.07 -24.21
CA GLU A 168 29.69 5.14 -25.27
C GLU A 168 28.71 6.29 -25.00
N ILE A 169 28.30 6.51 -23.74
CA ILE A 169 27.48 7.64 -23.30
C ILE A 169 28.21 8.98 -23.51
N ARG A 170 29.51 9.05 -23.15
CA ARG A 170 30.33 10.25 -23.40
C ARG A 170 30.46 10.55 -24.90
N GLU A 171 30.56 9.51 -25.73
CA GLU A 171 30.66 9.66 -27.19
C GLU A 171 29.35 10.15 -27.83
N THR A 172 28.21 9.64 -27.36
CA THR A 172 26.88 10.11 -27.81
C THR A 172 26.60 11.54 -27.37
N LEU A 173 27.05 11.93 -26.17
CA LEU A 173 26.93 13.31 -25.68
C LEU A 173 27.77 14.30 -26.48
N ASN A 174 29.01 13.93 -26.84
CA ASN A 174 29.86 14.79 -27.68
C ASN A 174 29.31 14.99 -29.09
N LYS A 175 28.52 14.04 -29.62
CA LYS A 175 27.88 14.14 -30.94
C LYS A 175 26.61 15.01 -30.94
N ASN A 176 25.97 15.22 -29.78
CA ASN A 176 24.67 15.90 -29.66
C ASN A 176 24.75 17.36 -29.16
N HIS A 177 25.95 17.93 -29.03
CA HIS A 177 26.14 19.32 -28.61
C HIS A 177 25.84 20.35 -29.72
N ALA A 178 24.55 20.58 -29.99
CA ALA A 178 24.03 21.83 -30.50
C ALA A 178 23.04 22.42 -29.47
N SER A 179 23.58 23.32 -28.63
CA SER A 179 22.93 24.36 -27.82
C SER A 179 21.41 24.28 -27.55
N ASN A 180 21.00 23.70 -26.40
CA ASN A 180 19.97 24.21 -25.46
C ASN A 180 19.58 23.24 -24.31
N SER A 181 20.19 22.05 -24.20
CA SER A 181 19.73 20.97 -23.29
C SER A 181 20.62 20.67 -22.07
N ARG A 182 21.60 21.53 -21.72
CA ARG A 182 22.64 21.21 -20.70
C ARG A 182 22.10 20.82 -19.31
N GLN A 183 20.98 21.40 -18.87
CA GLN A 183 20.47 21.19 -17.51
C GLN A 183 19.64 19.90 -17.38
N ALA A 184 18.76 19.63 -18.34
CA ALA A 184 17.97 18.39 -18.39
C ALA A 184 18.84 17.16 -18.66
N SER A 185 19.87 17.31 -19.50
CA SER A 185 20.83 16.24 -19.78
C SER A 185 21.69 15.92 -18.56
N SER A 186 22.09 16.91 -17.74
CA SER A 186 22.87 16.66 -16.51
C SER A 186 22.06 15.91 -15.47
N ALA A 187 20.81 16.32 -15.23
CA ALA A 187 19.92 15.66 -14.27
C ALA A 187 19.61 14.20 -14.67
N PHE A 188 19.38 13.97 -15.97
CA PHE A 188 19.20 12.62 -16.50
C PHE A 188 20.46 11.76 -16.29
N ILE A 189 21.64 12.29 -16.63
CA ILE A 189 22.93 11.61 -16.43
C ILE A 189 23.18 11.32 -14.94
N GLU A 190 22.87 12.26 -14.05
CA GLU A 190 23.01 12.06 -12.60
C GLU A 190 22.07 10.97 -12.08
N SER A 191 20.83 10.93 -12.55
CA SER A 191 19.88 9.87 -12.19
C SER A 191 20.31 8.50 -12.71
N GLU A 192 20.87 8.43 -13.91
CA GLU A 192 21.34 7.18 -14.51
C GLU A 192 22.62 6.69 -13.81
N ILE A 193 23.56 7.59 -13.51
CA ILE A 193 24.74 7.27 -12.70
C ILE A 193 24.33 6.80 -11.30
N HIS A 194 23.30 7.41 -10.71
CA HIS A 194 22.79 6.98 -9.41
C HIS A 194 22.18 5.58 -9.49
N SER A 195 21.35 5.31 -10.49
CA SER A 195 20.77 3.99 -10.77
C SER A 195 21.83 2.91 -11.00
N LEU A 196 22.86 3.22 -11.81
CA LEU A 196 23.98 2.32 -12.07
C LEU A 196 24.79 2.05 -10.79
N ARG A 197 25.04 3.06 -9.97
CA ARG A 197 25.72 2.88 -8.67
C ARG A 197 24.91 1.98 -7.74
N GLN A 198 23.59 2.17 -7.64
CA GLN A 198 22.73 1.31 -6.83
C GLN A 198 22.72 -0.13 -7.33
N THR A 199 22.64 -0.32 -8.66
CA THR A 199 22.67 -1.64 -9.29
C THR A 199 24.01 -2.33 -9.03
N LEU A 200 25.13 -1.63 -9.22
CA LEU A 200 26.46 -2.15 -8.95
C LEU A 200 26.66 -2.51 -7.47
N GLN A 201 26.22 -1.65 -6.55
CA GLN A 201 26.28 -1.93 -5.12
C GLN A 201 25.48 -3.20 -4.79
N SER A 202 24.28 -3.35 -5.34
CA SER A 202 23.48 -4.56 -5.13
C SER A 202 24.16 -5.82 -5.70
N TYR A 203 24.75 -5.74 -6.88
CA TYR A 203 25.47 -6.85 -7.50
C TYR A 203 26.73 -7.24 -6.71
N ILE A 204 27.51 -6.25 -6.24
CA ILE A 204 28.69 -6.49 -5.41
C ILE A 204 28.29 -7.17 -4.10
N GLN A 205 27.19 -6.73 -3.47
CA GLN A 205 26.70 -7.36 -2.25
C GLN A 205 26.20 -8.78 -2.50
N GLU A 206 25.43 -9.01 -3.56
CA GLU A 206 24.97 -10.34 -3.94
C GLU A 206 26.16 -11.30 -4.12
N LYS A 207 27.19 -10.87 -4.85
CA LYS A 207 28.43 -11.63 -5.06
C LYS A 207 29.31 -11.77 -3.83
N ARG A 208 29.18 -10.88 -2.84
CA ARG A 208 29.92 -10.95 -1.56
C ARG A 208 29.44 -12.14 -0.72
N TYR A 209 28.13 -12.34 -0.69
CA TYR A 209 27.50 -13.40 0.10
C TYR A 209 27.36 -14.72 -0.66
N GLU A 210 27.43 -14.68 -1.99
CA GLU A 210 27.47 -15.88 -2.83
C GLU A 210 28.77 -16.68 -2.62
N GLY A 211 28.68 -17.83 -1.97
CA GLY A 211 29.82 -18.71 -1.69
C GLY A 211 30.59 -18.39 -0.40
N GLN A 212 30.10 -17.46 0.42
CA GLN A 212 30.63 -17.19 1.76
C GLN A 212 30.13 -18.24 2.77
N ASP A 213 30.95 -18.57 3.77
CA ASP A 213 30.58 -19.52 4.83
C ASP A 213 29.68 -18.83 5.88
N ILE A 214 28.42 -18.59 5.51
CA ILE A 214 27.43 -17.96 6.39
C ILE A 214 26.97 -19.00 7.41
N ASN A 215 26.84 -18.60 8.68
CA ASN A 215 26.37 -19.48 9.73
C ASN A 215 25.00 -20.11 9.37
N THR A 216 24.81 -21.39 9.70
CA THR A 216 23.60 -22.16 9.36
C THR A 216 22.31 -21.51 9.87
N ASP A 217 22.31 -20.91 11.06
CA ASP A 217 21.10 -20.27 11.61
C ASP A 217 20.78 -18.96 10.88
N VAL A 218 21.82 -18.22 10.45
CA VAL A 218 21.67 -17.01 9.63
C VAL A 218 21.14 -17.37 8.24
N GLN A 219 21.62 -18.47 7.65
CA GLN A 219 21.10 -18.99 6.38
C GLN A 219 19.63 -19.45 6.49
N ARG A 220 19.26 -20.08 7.61
CA ARG A 220 17.86 -20.47 7.89
C ARG A 220 16.97 -19.24 8.00
N LEU A 221 17.42 -18.20 8.71
CA LEU A 221 16.68 -16.94 8.81
C LEU A 221 16.52 -16.25 7.45
N ALA A 222 17.58 -16.18 6.63
CA ALA A 222 17.50 -15.64 5.28
C ALA A 222 16.50 -16.42 4.42
N SER A 223 16.52 -17.75 4.51
CA SER A 223 15.58 -18.60 3.78
C SER A 223 14.15 -18.38 4.23
N PHE A 224 13.92 -18.27 5.54
CA PHE A 224 12.63 -17.90 6.10
C PHE A 224 12.14 -16.53 5.60
N TRP A 225 12.99 -15.52 5.56
CA TRP A 225 12.64 -14.19 5.04
C TRP A 225 12.35 -14.20 3.53
N ARG A 226 13.10 -15.00 2.77
CA ARG A 226 12.85 -15.21 1.34
C ARG A 226 11.49 -15.84 1.10
N ASP A 227 11.14 -16.87 1.86
CA ASP A 227 9.83 -17.52 1.80
C ASP A 227 8.69 -16.58 2.18
N LYS A 228 8.98 -15.56 2.99
CA LYS A 228 8.04 -14.49 3.36
C LYS A 228 8.05 -13.31 2.39
N GLY A 229 8.82 -13.40 1.31
CA GLY A 229 8.78 -12.45 0.20
C GLY A 229 9.80 -11.33 0.30
N MET A 230 10.91 -11.45 1.04
CA MET A 230 12.06 -10.55 0.88
C MET A 230 12.97 -10.97 -0.28
N SER A 231 13.60 -9.98 -0.95
CA SER A 231 14.59 -10.25 -1.99
C SER A 231 15.98 -10.52 -1.39
N GLU A 232 16.84 -11.20 -2.14
CA GLU A 232 18.26 -11.37 -1.77
C GLU A 232 18.92 -10.02 -1.51
N LYS A 233 18.69 -9.04 -2.38
CA LYS A 233 19.18 -7.66 -2.22
C LYS A 233 18.79 -7.09 -0.85
N GLN A 234 17.54 -7.25 -0.43
CA GLN A 234 17.06 -6.73 0.85
C GLN A 234 17.70 -7.46 2.04
N ILE A 235 17.86 -8.78 1.95
CA ILE A 235 18.50 -9.60 2.99
C ILE A 235 19.97 -9.24 3.13
N TYR A 236 20.69 -9.14 2.01
CA TYR A 236 22.12 -8.81 1.99
C TYR A 236 22.41 -7.37 2.40
N ASN A 237 21.52 -6.43 2.09
CA ASN A 237 21.59 -5.09 2.66
C ASN A 237 21.53 -5.12 4.19
N PHE A 238 20.65 -5.96 4.77
CA PHE A 238 20.58 -6.13 6.22
C PHE A 238 21.83 -6.84 6.78
N PHE A 239 22.38 -7.84 6.10
CA PHE A 239 23.63 -8.48 6.53
C PHE A 239 24.81 -7.49 6.55
N ASN A 240 24.89 -6.62 5.55
CA ASN A 240 25.87 -5.55 5.56
C ASN A 240 25.65 -4.59 6.75
N GLN A 241 24.40 -4.29 7.12
CA GLN A 241 24.11 -3.51 8.34
C GLN A 241 24.55 -4.24 9.62
N LEU A 242 24.35 -5.57 9.70
CA LEU A 242 24.85 -6.39 10.82
C LEU A 242 26.37 -6.32 10.94
N GLU A 243 27.10 -6.52 9.84
CA GLU A 243 28.55 -6.45 9.81
C GLU A 243 29.07 -5.05 10.18
N CYS A 244 28.44 -3.99 9.67
CA CYS A 244 28.75 -2.61 10.07
C CYS A 244 28.47 -2.36 11.57
N ALA A 245 27.53 -3.08 12.18
CA ALA A 245 27.27 -3.05 13.61
C ALA A 245 28.22 -3.94 14.44
N GLY A 246 29.20 -4.59 13.79
CA GLY A 246 30.20 -5.46 14.42
C GLY A 246 29.74 -6.90 14.64
N VAL A 247 28.67 -7.34 13.96
CA VAL A 247 28.20 -8.74 14.01
C VAL A 247 28.87 -9.54 12.90
N ASP A 248 29.67 -10.54 13.27
CA ASP A 248 30.19 -11.52 12.32
C ASP A 248 29.11 -12.57 12.01
N ILE A 249 28.63 -12.59 10.78
CA ILE A 249 27.55 -13.49 10.32
C ILE A 249 28.02 -14.95 10.12
N THR A 250 29.31 -15.22 10.20
CA THR A 250 29.89 -16.57 10.09
C THR A 250 29.91 -17.29 11.45
N GLU A 251 29.88 -16.55 12.55
CA GLU A 251 29.95 -17.11 13.89
C GLU A 251 28.66 -17.82 14.33
N THR A 252 28.80 -18.85 15.18
CA THR A 252 27.69 -19.61 15.76
C THR A 252 26.73 -18.76 16.59
N LYS A 253 27.19 -17.64 17.14
CA LYS A 253 26.37 -16.73 17.94
C LYS A 253 25.66 -15.67 17.11
N ALA A 254 25.91 -15.58 15.79
CA ALA A 254 25.36 -14.54 14.94
C ALA A 254 23.83 -14.41 15.04
N ALA A 255 23.11 -15.53 15.03
CA ALA A 255 21.65 -15.54 15.16
C ALA A 255 21.14 -14.89 16.47
N SER A 256 21.88 -15.05 17.56
CA SER A 256 21.54 -14.41 18.85
C SER A 256 21.75 -12.89 18.84
N LEU A 257 22.62 -12.40 17.95
CA LEU A 257 22.94 -10.97 17.81
C LEU A 257 22.02 -10.23 16.83
N ILE A 258 21.29 -10.95 15.97
CA ILE A 258 20.34 -10.35 15.02
C ILE A 258 19.18 -9.67 15.76
N ARG A 259 18.62 -10.32 16.78
CA ARG A 259 17.49 -9.76 17.56
C ARG A 259 17.83 -8.39 18.17
N PRO A 260 18.96 -8.20 18.88
CA PRO A 260 19.38 -6.88 19.35
C PRO A 260 19.50 -5.81 18.26
N VAL A 261 19.94 -6.17 17.05
CA VAL A 261 20.00 -5.23 15.93
C VAL A 261 18.59 -4.87 15.45
N LEU A 262 17.71 -5.85 15.26
CA LEU A 262 16.31 -5.60 14.90
C LEU A 262 15.58 -4.76 15.95
N GLU A 263 15.87 -4.94 17.24
CA GLU A 263 15.31 -4.13 18.33
C GLU A 263 15.75 -2.66 18.27
N LYS A 264 16.95 -2.40 17.75
CA LYS A 264 17.49 -1.06 17.53
C LYS A 264 16.98 -0.42 16.24
N THR A 265 16.71 -1.19 15.19
CA THR A 265 16.28 -0.66 13.88
C THR A 265 14.75 -0.54 13.76
N ILE A 266 14.00 -1.48 14.35
CA ILE A 266 12.53 -1.48 14.25
C ILE A 266 11.98 -0.57 15.35
N HIS A 267 11.34 0.52 14.94
CA HIS A 267 10.73 1.48 15.87
C HIS A 267 9.20 1.40 15.84
N ALA A 268 8.58 1.41 17.03
CA ALA A 268 7.15 1.62 17.17
C ALA A 268 6.86 3.09 17.44
N SER A 269 5.79 3.62 16.84
CA SER A 269 5.35 4.98 17.11
C SER A 269 4.90 5.14 18.56
N ARG A 270 5.34 6.23 19.21
CA ARG A 270 4.85 6.64 20.53
C ARG A 270 3.61 7.54 20.44
N SER A 271 3.05 7.74 19.24
CA SER A 271 2.13 8.85 18.94
C SER A 271 0.87 8.89 19.82
N LEU A 272 0.48 7.82 20.49
CA LEU A 272 -0.76 7.82 21.28
C LEU A 272 -0.69 8.57 22.64
N GLU A 273 0.49 8.92 23.14
CA GLU A 273 0.63 9.36 24.55
C GLU A 273 0.62 10.88 24.80
N ALA A 274 0.28 11.73 23.83
CA ALA A 274 0.26 13.19 24.07
C ALA A 274 -1.15 13.80 24.05
N SER A 275 -1.49 14.51 25.13
CA SER A 275 -2.63 15.42 25.35
C SER A 275 -2.71 16.61 24.36
N LYS A 276 -2.04 16.55 23.20
CA LYS A 276 -2.01 17.62 22.21
C LYS A 276 -3.02 17.35 21.09
N LYS A 277 -3.57 18.44 20.53
CA LYS A 277 -4.34 18.40 19.28
C LYS A 277 -3.45 17.83 18.16
N LYS A 278 -4.01 16.96 17.32
CA LYS A 278 -3.30 16.26 16.24
C LYS A 278 -4.04 16.36 14.92
N ILE A 279 -3.29 16.46 13.83
CA ILE A 279 -3.81 16.38 12.46
C ILE A 279 -3.16 15.18 11.79
N VAL A 280 -3.89 14.07 11.69
CA VAL A 280 -3.40 12.81 11.14
C VAL A 280 -3.80 12.72 9.67
N ILE A 281 -2.81 12.60 8.79
CA ILE A 281 -2.99 12.54 7.34
C ILE A 281 -2.49 11.20 6.84
N LEU A 282 -3.37 10.41 6.21
CA LEU A 282 -2.97 9.17 5.57
C LEU A 282 -2.64 9.42 4.10
N VAL A 283 -1.42 9.09 3.68
CA VAL A 283 -0.98 9.13 2.28
C VAL A 283 -0.58 7.74 1.82
N GLY A 284 -0.57 7.49 0.52
CA GLY A 284 -0.15 6.19 -0.03
C GLY A 284 -0.89 5.79 -1.30
N PRO A 285 -0.55 4.62 -1.87
CA PRO A 285 -1.10 4.13 -3.12
C PRO A 285 -2.62 4.03 -3.15
N THR A 286 -3.17 3.98 -4.36
CA THR A 286 -4.59 3.69 -4.57
C THR A 286 -4.93 2.28 -4.07
N GLY A 287 -6.09 2.13 -3.42
CA GLY A 287 -6.57 0.82 -2.97
C GLY A 287 -5.90 0.25 -1.71
N VAL A 288 -4.95 0.96 -1.10
CA VAL A 288 -4.26 0.49 0.12
C VAL A 288 -5.13 0.52 1.39
N GLY A 289 -6.32 1.13 1.33
CA GLY A 289 -7.27 1.15 2.45
C GLY A 289 -7.22 2.40 3.34
N LYS A 290 -6.77 3.56 2.84
CA LYS A 290 -6.69 4.83 3.59
C LYS A 290 -8.02 5.24 4.25
N THR A 291 -9.10 5.37 3.46
CA THR A 291 -10.42 5.77 3.95
C THR A 291 -10.94 4.85 5.06
N THR A 292 -10.83 3.52 4.87
CA THR A 292 -11.23 2.54 5.89
C THR A 292 -10.35 2.63 7.13
N THR A 293 -9.05 2.84 6.95
CA THR A 293 -8.09 2.98 8.06
C THR A 293 -8.40 4.22 8.90
N ILE A 294 -8.74 5.35 8.26
CA ILE A 294 -9.18 6.57 8.97
C ILE A 294 -10.45 6.31 9.77
N ALA A 295 -11.43 5.61 9.20
CA ALA A 295 -12.64 5.26 9.93
C ALA A 295 -12.33 4.39 11.17
N LYS A 296 -11.41 3.42 11.05
CA LYS A 296 -10.93 2.61 12.18
C LYS A 296 -10.21 3.44 13.24
N LEU A 297 -9.32 4.33 12.83
CA LEU A 297 -8.60 5.22 13.76
C LEU A 297 -9.55 6.16 14.51
N ALA A 298 -10.49 6.79 13.80
CA ALA A 298 -11.48 7.66 14.40
C ALA A 298 -12.40 6.91 15.37
N ALA A 299 -12.85 5.72 15.00
CA ALA A 299 -13.64 4.85 15.86
C ALA A 299 -12.84 4.38 17.09
N PHE A 300 -11.56 4.01 16.92
CA PHE A 300 -10.66 3.64 18.01
C PHE A 300 -10.47 4.79 19.00
N GLU A 301 -10.12 5.99 18.53
CA GLU A 301 -9.93 7.15 19.39
C GLU A 301 -11.22 7.60 20.08
N LYS A 302 -12.36 7.58 19.37
CA LYS A 302 -13.65 7.95 19.97
C LYS A 302 -14.12 6.91 20.99
N LEU A 303 -14.13 5.63 20.64
CA LEU A 303 -14.78 4.59 21.45
C LEU A 303 -13.88 4.03 22.54
N LYS A 304 -12.56 3.87 22.27
CA LYS A 304 -11.62 3.27 23.23
C LYS A 304 -10.85 4.31 24.03
N LEU A 305 -10.56 5.48 23.46
CA LEU A 305 -9.80 6.55 24.14
C LEU A 305 -10.66 7.75 24.58
N ASN A 306 -11.96 7.77 24.23
CA ASN A 306 -12.89 8.86 24.54
C ASN A 306 -12.41 10.26 24.07
N ARG A 307 -11.70 10.31 22.94
CA ARG A 307 -11.21 11.57 22.33
C ARG A 307 -12.26 12.15 21.40
N LYS A 308 -12.33 13.49 21.34
CA LYS A 308 -13.11 14.20 20.33
C LYS A 308 -12.36 14.12 19.00
N VAL A 309 -13.01 13.63 17.97
CA VAL A 309 -12.40 13.45 16.65
C VAL A 309 -13.23 14.13 15.57
N ALA A 310 -12.59 14.57 14.49
CA ALA A 310 -13.25 15.01 13.26
C ALA A 310 -12.70 14.25 12.05
N LEU A 311 -13.56 14.03 11.06
CA LEU A 311 -13.22 13.39 9.80
C LEU A 311 -13.24 14.42 8.66
N VAL A 312 -12.15 14.48 7.91
CA VAL A 312 -11.99 15.39 6.76
C VAL A 312 -11.61 14.57 5.54
N THR A 313 -12.18 14.88 4.38
CA THR A 313 -11.73 14.28 3.11
C THR A 313 -11.33 15.37 2.12
N ILE A 314 -10.16 15.17 1.52
CA ILE A 314 -9.66 15.90 0.36
C ILE A 314 -9.67 15.01 -0.90
N ASP A 315 -10.27 13.82 -0.84
CA ASP A 315 -10.42 12.92 -2.00
C ASP A 315 -11.64 13.32 -2.82
N ASP A 316 -11.40 14.09 -3.87
CA ASP A 316 -12.38 14.43 -4.91
C ASP A 316 -12.30 13.53 -6.15
N TYR A 317 -11.31 12.63 -6.22
CA TYR A 317 -11.06 11.76 -7.37
C TYR A 317 -11.92 10.49 -7.34
N LYS A 318 -12.14 9.91 -6.15
CA LYS A 318 -12.82 8.62 -6.02
C LYS A 318 -14.33 8.80 -5.80
N ILE A 319 -15.12 8.43 -6.80
CA ILE A 319 -16.59 8.38 -6.71
C ILE A 319 -17.00 7.53 -5.50
N GLY A 320 -17.79 8.10 -4.60
CA GLY A 320 -18.32 7.43 -3.40
C GLY A 320 -17.38 7.37 -2.19
N ALA A 321 -16.11 7.80 -2.29
CA ALA A 321 -15.21 7.83 -1.13
C ALA A 321 -15.67 8.84 -0.07
N THR A 322 -16.08 10.03 -0.51
CA THR A 322 -16.71 11.03 0.36
C THR A 322 -17.94 10.46 1.06
N ASP A 323 -18.83 9.79 0.32
CA ASP A 323 -20.07 9.24 0.87
C ASP A 323 -19.79 8.13 1.88
N GLN A 324 -18.79 7.28 1.60
CA GLN A 324 -18.33 6.25 2.51
C GLN A 324 -17.80 6.84 3.82
N LEU A 325 -16.92 7.86 3.75
CA LEU A 325 -16.38 8.47 4.96
C LEU A 325 -17.43 9.25 5.75
N ASN A 326 -18.35 9.95 5.06
CA ASN A 326 -19.49 10.63 5.68
C ASN A 326 -20.43 9.64 6.38
N HIS A 327 -20.63 8.45 5.79
CA HIS A 327 -21.42 7.39 6.43
C HIS A 327 -20.80 6.95 7.76
N TYR A 328 -19.48 6.71 7.78
CA TYR A 328 -18.78 6.42 9.04
C TYR A 328 -18.90 7.57 10.04
N ALA A 329 -18.76 8.82 9.59
CA ALA A 329 -18.89 9.98 10.46
C ALA A 329 -20.27 10.06 11.13
N ARG A 330 -21.35 9.75 10.38
CA ARG A 330 -22.72 9.70 10.91
C ARG A 330 -22.92 8.56 11.91
N ILE A 331 -22.41 7.36 11.60
CA ILE A 331 -22.48 6.21 12.51
C ILE A 331 -21.75 6.53 13.81
N LEU A 332 -20.55 7.11 13.69
CA LEU A 332 -19.73 7.47 14.82
C LEU A 332 -20.21 8.74 15.51
N ASP A 333 -21.17 9.50 14.97
CA ASP A 333 -21.61 10.80 15.46
C ASP A 333 -20.42 11.77 15.69
N VAL A 334 -19.64 12.02 14.63
CA VAL A 334 -18.48 12.92 14.65
C VAL A 334 -18.59 13.97 13.55
N PRO A 335 -18.00 15.17 13.74
CA PRO A 335 -17.95 16.18 12.71
C PRO A 335 -17.29 15.65 11.42
N PHE A 336 -17.91 15.98 10.29
CA PHE A 336 -17.42 15.61 8.96
C PHE A 336 -17.28 16.85 8.07
N LEU A 337 -16.18 16.94 7.35
CA LEU A 337 -15.95 17.98 6.34
C LEU A 337 -15.46 17.37 5.03
N LYS A 338 -16.20 17.66 3.96
CA LYS A 338 -15.66 17.58 2.60
C LYS A 338 -15.03 18.93 2.27
N THR A 339 -13.74 18.95 1.96
CA THR A 339 -13.05 20.22 1.71
C THR A 339 -13.51 20.85 0.41
N ARG A 340 -13.52 22.18 0.39
CA ARG A 340 -13.77 22.96 -0.82
C ARG A 340 -12.45 23.46 -1.42
N ASN A 341 -12.37 23.49 -2.75
CA ASN A 341 -11.17 23.92 -3.47
C ASN A 341 -10.98 25.45 -3.49
N ASP A 342 -12.01 26.21 -3.14
CA ASP A 342 -11.99 27.69 -3.12
C ASP A 342 -11.50 28.29 -1.80
N MET A 343 -11.16 27.46 -0.81
CA MET A 343 -10.65 27.88 0.48
C MET A 343 -9.46 26.99 0.89
N PRO A 344 -8.37 27.55 1.46
CA PRO A 344 -7.26 26.75 1.98
C PRO A 344 -7.70 25.71 3.02
N LEU A 345 -7.06 24.55 3.02
CA LEU A 345 -7.34 23.47 3.99
C LEU A 345 -7.19 23.98 5.44
N GLU A 346 -6.10 24.69 5.73
CA GLU A 346 -5.81 25.21 7.08
C GLU A 346 -6.90 26.11 7.65
N GLU A 347 -7.57 26.91 6.82
CA GLU A 347 -8.68 27.77 7.26
C GLU A 347 -9.91 26.95 7.65
N GLN A 348 -10.22 25.91 6.87
CA GLN A 348 -11.35 25.03 7.13
C GLN A 348 -11.13 24.22 8.42
N LEU A 349 -9.90 23.78 8.70
CA LEU A 349 -9.57 22.98 9.89
C LEU A 349 -9.73 23.75 11.21
N ARG A 350 -9.57 25.08 11.22
CA ARG A 350 -9.68 25.91 12.44
C ARG A 350 -11.08 25.93 13.05
N THR A 351 -12.09 25.52 12.29
CA THR A 351 -13.48 25.45 12.76
C THR A 351 -13.72 24.31 13.74
N PHE A 352 -12.81 23.32 13.80
CA PHE A 352 -12.95 22.17 14.68
C PHE A 352 -12.36 22.43 16.06
N ASP A 353 -13.18 22.23 17.09
CA ASP A 353 -12.72 22.10 18.48
C ASP A 353 -12.70 20.63 18.92
N VAL A 354 -11.72 19.90 18.41
CA VAL A 354 -11.53 18.46 18.66
C VAL A 354 -10.07 18.15 19.03
N ASP A 355 -9.84 16.96 19.58
CA ASP A 355 -8.51 16.48 19.95
C ASP A 355 -7.73 15.94 18.75
N THR A 356 -8.42 15.35 17.78
CA THR A 356 -7.78 14.76 16.59
C THR A 356 -8.60 15.01 15.32
N ILE A 357 -7.94 15.46 14.27
CA ILE A 357 -8.52 15.61 12.92
C ILE A 357 -7.87 14.55 12.02
N PHE A 358 -8.67 13.65 11.46
CA PHE A 358 -8.20 12.68 10.48
C PHE A 358 -8.53 13.15 9.06
N ILE A 359 -7.51 13.22 8.20
CA ILE A 359 -7.62 13.71 6.82
C ILE A 359 -7.41 12.55 5.84
N ASP A 360 -8.46 12.19 5.12
CA ASP A 360 -8.44 11.20 4.04
C ASP A 360 -8.02 11.85 2.73
N THR A 361 -7.01 11.28 2.09
CA THR A 361 -6.47 11.76 0.82
C THR A 361 -6.75 10.79 -0.31
N PHE A 362 -6.76 11.31 -1.54
CA PHE A 362 -6.80 10.46 -2.72
C PHE A 362 -5.55 9.57 -2.82
N GLY A 363 -5.70 8.43 -3.49
CA GLY A 363 -4.58 7.54 -3.80
C GLY A 363 -3.71 8.07 -4.93
N VAL A 364 -2.39 7.98 -4.74
CA VAL A 364 -1.41 8.45 -5.73
C VAL A 364 -0.48 7.30 -6.09
N SER A 365 -0.14 7.16 -7.37
CA SER A 365 0.92 6.23 -7.76
C SER A 365 2.27 6.78 -7.29
N PRO A 366 3.18 5.97 -6.72
CA PRO A 366 4.52 6.45 -6.36
C PRO A 366 5.34 6.95 -7.55
N LYS A 367 4.92 6.64 -8.79
CA LYS A 367 5.55 7.09 -10.05
C LYS A 367 4.93 8.38 -10.62
N ASP A 368 3.85 8.87 -10.03
CA ASP A 368 3.13 10.05 -10.51
C ASP A 368 3.58 11.29 -9.72
N GLU A 369 4.75 11.82 -10.09
CA GLU A 369 5.40 12.95 -9.41
C GLU A 369 4.51 14.20 -9.39
N GLU A 370 3.75 14.44 -10.47
CA GLU A 370 2.87 15.60 -10.56
C GLU A 370 1.75 15.51 -9.51
N LYS A 371 1.07 14.37 -9.41
CA LYS A 371 0.04 14.17 -8.38
C LYS A 371 0.62 14.18 -6.97
N LEU A 372 1.83 13.65 -6.78
CA LEU A 372 2.51 13.73 -5.49
C LEU A 372 2.79 15.19 -5.09
N LEU A 373 3.22 16.03 -6.03
CA LEU A 373 3.41 17.47 -5.79
C LEU A 373 2.08 18.22 -5.57
N GLN A 374 1.00 17.81 -6.25
CA GLN A 374 -0.35 18.33 -5.99
C GLN A 374 -0.79 17.97 -4.57
N LEU A 375 -0.66 16.70 -4.16
CA LEU A 375 -0.98 16.25 -2.81
C LEU A 375 -0.13 16.97 -1.76
N ARG A 376 1.19 17.12 -1.99
CA ARG A 376 2.09 17.89 -1.13
C ARG A 376 1.59 19.30 -0.87
N ARG A 377 1.13 19.99 -1.92
CA ARG A 377 0.58 21.34 -1.82
C ARG A 377 -0.74 21.36 -1.04
N ALA A 378 -1.61 20.37 -1.26
CA ALA A 378 -2.90 20.27 -0.57
C ALA A 378 -2.76 20.06 0.95
N ILE A 379 -1.72 19.34 1.40
CA ILE A 379 -1.48 19.02 2.82
C ILE A 379 -0.40 19.90 3.47
N HIS A 380 0.02 20.97 2.80
CA HIS A 380 0.97 21.93 3.33
C HIS A 380 0.27 23.00 4.17
N PHE A 381 0.74 23.18 5.40
CA PHE A 381 0.26 24.22 6.31
C PHE A 381 1.28 25.35 6.41
N ARG A 382 0.82 26.59 6.22
CA ARG A 382 1.64 27.80 6.38
C ARG A 382 1.69 28.23 7.84
N ASP A 383 0.61 27.98 8.57
CA ASP A 383 0.57 28.17 10.02
C ASP A 383 1.50 27.17 10.73
N ALA A 384 2.45 27.70 11.50
CA ALA A 384 3.45 26.90 12.20
C ALA A 384 2.85 25.98 13.27
N HIS A 385 1.75 26.38 13.92
CA HIS A 385 1.09 25.59 14.96
C HIS A 385 0.35 24.38 14.36
N LEU A 386 -0.36 24.57 13.25
CA LEU A 386 -0.97 23.45 12.52
C LEU A 386 0.09 22.53 11.90
N ALA A 387 1.19 23.09 11.40
CA ALA A 387 2.32 22.31 10.88
C ALA A 387 2.98 21.43 11.96
N GLU A 388 3.12 21.92 13.19
CA GLU A 388 3.67 21.14 14.33
C GLU A 388 2.75 19.99 14.76
N GLN A 389 1.44 20.15 14.62
CA GLN A 389 0.43 19.13 14.97
C GLN A 389 0.24 18.06 13.89
N ARG A 390 0.84 18.25 12.71
CA ARG A 390 0.63 17.39 11.54
C ARG A 390 1.46 16.12 11.63
N GLU A 391 0.77 14.99 11.56
CA GLU A 391 1.33 13.66 11.46
C GLU A 391 0.99 13.05 10.08
N ILE A 392 2.01 12.73 9.28
CA ILE A 392 1.83 12.10 7.97
C ILE A 392 2.21 10.63 8.06
N HIS A 393 1.26 9.76 7.78
CA HIS A 393 1.42 8.31 7.80
C HIS A 393 1.38 7.77 6.38
N LEU A 394 2.48 7.15 5.94
CA LEU A 394 2.53 6.42 4.68
C LEU A 394 1.89 5.03 4.87
N SER A 395 0.70 4.87 4.27
CA SER A 395 -0.06 3.63 4.27
C SER A 395 0.42 2.70 3.15
N LEU A 396 0.88 1.50 3.52
CA LEU A 396 1.36 0.45 2.61
C LEU A 396 0.65 -0.87 2.91
N PRO A 397 0.39 -1.75 1.92
CA PRO A 397 -0.10 -3.08 2.21
C PRO A 397 1.04 -3.94 2.80
N VAL A 398 0.70 -4.92 3.65
CA VAL A 398 1.69 -5.88 4.18
C VAL A 398 2.32 -6.70 3.05
N GLY A 399 1.52 -7.12 2.07
CA GLY A 399 1.94 -7.93 0.91
C GLY A 399 2.64 -7.13 -0.19
N LEU A 400 3.43 -6.12 0.18
CA LEU A 400 4.15 -5.29 -0.78
C LEU A 400 5.20 -6.13 -1.52
N ALA A 401 5.17 -6.11 -2.85
CA ALA A 401 6.14 -6.84 -3.65
C ALA A 401 7.55 -6.25 -3.48
N GLN A 402 8.57 -7.12 -3.56
CA GLN A 402 9.97 -6.75 -3.32
C GLN A 402 10.43 -5.52 -4.11
N GLY A 403 10.11 -5.48 -5.42
CA GLY A 403 10.49 -4.38 -6.31
C GLY A 403 9.70 -3.08 -6.09
N ASP A 404 8.61 -3.13 -5.32
CA ASP A 404 7.77 -1.97 -5.06
C ASP A 404 8.11 -1.25 -3.76
N VAL A 405 8.87 -1.89 -2.85
CA VAL A 405 9.28 -1.30 -1.57
C VAL A 405 10.03 0.02 -1.78
N GLU A 406 11.12 -0.03 -2.55
CA GLU A 406 11.99 1.14 -2.80
C GLU A 406 11.23 2.23 -3.57
N ASN A 407 10.44 1.84 -4.58
CA ASN A 407 9.63 2.77 -5.37
C ASN A 407 8.60 3.51 -4.51
N ASN A 408 7.92 2.82 -3.59
CA ASN A 408 6.95 3.45 -2.70
C ASN A 408 7.64 4.38 -1.69
N LEU A 409 8.72 3.94 -1.05
CA LEU A 409 9.44 4.78 -0.10
C LEU A 409 9.99 6.04 -0.78
N ALA A 410 10.65 5.90 -1.93
CA ALA A 410 11.23 7.02 -2.66
C ALA A 410 10.18 7.98 -3.22
N GLY A 411 9.11 7.45 -3.85
CA GLY A 411 8.07 8.27 -4.46
C GLY A 411 7.34 9.14 -3.43
N PHE A 412 6.98 8.57 -2.28
CA PHE A 412 6.26 9.30 -1.24
C PHE A 412 7.14 10.19 -0.36
N GLU A 413 8.48 10.12 -0.50
CA GLU A 413 9.43 10.93 0.28
C GLU A 413 9.18 12.44 0.18
N THR A 414 8.71 12.91 -0.99
CA THR A 414 8.36 14.33 -1.19
C THR A 414 7.28 14.85 -0.23
N LEU A 415 6.44 13.95 0.31
CA LEU A 415 5.41 14.27 1.30
C LEU A 415 5.96 14.28 2.73
N GLN A 416 7.21 13.85 2.93
CA GLN A 416 7.89 13.75 4.23
C GLN A 416 7.07 12.95 5.26
N PRO A 417 6.69 11.69 4.95
CA PRO A 417 5.98 10.86 5.92
C PRO A 417 6.84 10.62 7.16
N GLN A 418 6.22 10.74 8.33
CA GLN A 418 6.85 10.55 9.63
C GLN A 418 6.68 9.11 10.12
N PHE A 419 5.60 8.45 9.70
CA PHE A 419 5.24 7.12 10.16
C PHE A 419 4.94 6.19 8.99
N LEU A 420 5.22 4.90 9.19
CA LEU A 420 4.63 3.85 8.38
C LEU A 420 3.33 3.36 9.03
N LEU A 421 2.37 2.99 8.18
CA LEU A 421 1.15 2.31 8.56
C LEU A 421 0.96 1.15 7.59
N PHE A 422 0.74 -0.05 8.12
CA PHE A 422 0.52 -1.23 7.29
C PHE A 422 -0.94 -1.66 7.31
N THR A 423 -1.46 -2.09 6.17
CA THR A 423 -2.84 -2.60 6.02
C THR A 423 -2.84 -3.98 5.40
N LYS A 424 -4.00 -4.65 5.41
CA LYS A 424 -4.23 -5.91 4.68
C LYS A 424 -3.31 -7.05 5.15
N TRP A 425 -3.01 -7.09 6.45
CA TRP A 425 -2.23 -8.21 7.02
C TRP A 425 -2.98 -9.54 6.86
N ASP A 426 -4.30 -9.53 6.94
CA ASP A 426 -5.20 -10.67 6.76
C ASP A 426 -5.19 -11.26 5.34
N GLU A 427 -4.72 -10.50 4.35
CA GLU A 427 -4.73 -10.92 2.94
C GLU A 427 -3.48 -11.73 2.54
N THR A 428 -2.46 -11.83 3.41
CA THR A 428 -1.17 -12.43 3.00
C THR A 428 -0.33 -12.99 4.16
N ASP A 429 0.37 -14.09 3.88
CA ASP A 429 1.45 -14.59 4.72
C ASP A 429 2.83 -14.01 4.35
N ASN A 430 2.91 -13.22 3.28
CA ASN A 430 4.15 -12.65 2.73
C ASN A 430 4.43 -11.27 3.31
N TRP A 431 4.78 -11.20 4.60
CA TRP A 431 5.08 -9.95 5.30
C TRP A 431 6.50 -9.41 5.03
N GLY A 432 7.32 -10.08 4.22
CA GLY A 432 8.70 -9.70 3.92
C GLY A 432 8.83 -8.29 3.34
N GLY A 433 7.86 -7.87 2.52
CA GLY A 433 7.80 -6.50 2.00
C GLY A 433 7.64 -5.44 3.10
N MET A 434 6.85 -5.74 4.14
CA MET A 434 6.72 -4.88 5.32
C MET A 434 8.03 -4.79 6.10
N LEU A 435 8.71 -5.92 6.36
CA LEU A 435 10.02 -5.89 7.04
C LEU A 435 11.04 -5.09 6.22
N ALA A 436 11.11 -5.31 4.92
CA ALA A 436 12.00 -4.58 4.04
C ALA A 436 11.72 -3.07 4.04
N ALA A 437 10.44 -2.65 4.03
CA ALA A 437 10.07 -1.24 4.10
C ALA A 437 10.47 -0.58 5.43
N ILE A 438 10.35 -1.31 6.55
CA ILE A 438 10.77 -0.83 7.87
C ILE A 438 12.29 -0.64 7.89
N LEU A 439 13.05 -1.67 7.50
CA LEU A 439 14.52 -1.64 7.51
C LEU A 439 15.10 -0.58 6.56
N ALA A 440 14.43 -0.30 5.44
CA ALA A 440 14.90 0.67 4.46
C ALA A 440 14.54 2.13 4.77
N SER A 441 13.52 2.38 5.60
CA SER A 441 13.01 3.74 5.84
C SER A 441 13.44 4.37 7.17
N ASP A 442 13.86 3.56 8.14
CA ASP A 442 14.16 3.99 9.53
C ASP A 442 12.97 4.71 10.22
N ARG A 443 11.76 4.57 9.65
CA ARG A 443 10.55 5.23 10.16
C ARG A 443 9.84 4.37 11.19
N PRO A 444 9.32 4.97 12.29
CA PRO A 444 8.48 4.24 13.22
C PRO A 444 7.18 3.77 12.58
N VAL A 445 6.77 2.55 12.91
CA VAL A 445 5.47 1.98 12.51
C VAL A 445 4.43 2.36 13.53
N SER A 446 3.30 2.89 13.05
CA SER A 446 2.20 3.38 13.88
C SER A 446 1.16 2.28 14.15
N TYR A 447 0.53 1.79 13.08
CA TYR A 447 -0.56 0.82 13.15
C TYR A 447 -0.42 -0.27 12.10
N VAL A 448 -1.09 -1.38 12.38
CA VAL A 448 -1.27 -2.51 11.46
C VAL A 448 -2.74 -2.87 11.39
N GLY A 449 -3.31 -2.81 10.19
CA GLY A 449 -4.67 -3.28 9.88
C GLY A 449 -4.66 -4.73 9.43
N ASN A 450 -5.56 -5.54 10.01
CA ASN A 450 -5.60 -7.00 9.84
C ASN A 450 -7.03 -7.52 9.55
N GLY A 451 -7.82 -6.76 8.79
CA GLY A 451 -9.18 -7.14 8.41
C GLY A 451 -10.03 -5.97 7.97
N GLN A 452 -11.35 -6.14 7.96
CA GLN A 452 -12.32 -5.17 7.43
C GLN A 452 -13.21 -4.54 8.52
N GLU A 453 -13.29 -5.13 9.70
CA GLU A 453 -14.15 -4.67 10.79
C GLU A 453 -13.66 -3.34 11.36
N VAL A 454 -14.63 -2.46 11.66
CA VAL A 454 -14.40 -1.13 12.24
C VAL A 454 -15.02 -1.12 13.64
N PRO A 455 -14.27 -0.84 14.72
CA PRO A 455 -12.85 -0.44 14.77
C PRO A 455 -11.84 -1.59 14.90
N ASP A 456 -12.29 -2.83 15.10
CA ASP A 456 -11.47 -3.85 15.78
C ASP A 456 -10.31 -4.43 14.96
N ASP A 457 -10.40 -4.40 13.63
CA ASP A 457 -9.34 -4.90 12.75
C ASP A 457 -8.22 -3.86 12.48
N LEU A 458 -7.84 -3.12 13.52
CA LEU A 458 -6.71 -2.19 13.54
C LEU A 458 -6.01 -2.26 14.89
N THR A 459 -4.70 -2.48 14.87
CA THR A 459 -3.90 -2.62 16.08
C THR A 459 -2.73 -1.65 16.09
N ILE A 460 -2.35 -1.22 17.29
CA ILE A 460 -1.10 -0.48 17.51
C ILE A 460 0.06 -1.42 17.22
N PHE A 461 1.06 -0.96 16.46
CA PHE A 461 2.20 -1.79 16.13
C PHE A 461 3.01 -2.18 17.38
N SER A 462 3.13 -3.48 17.64
CA SER A 462 3.99 -4.01 18.69
C SER A 462 5.33 -4.46 18.10
N ARG A 463 6.39 -3.68 18.37
CA ARG A 463 7.76 -4.03 18.01
C ARG A 463 8.14 -5.41 18.51
N GLU A 464 7.82 -5.72 19.77
CA GLU A 464 8.17 -7.00 20.39
C GLU A 464 7.51 -8.19 19.67
N ASN A 465 6.21 -8.09 19.39
CA ASN A 465 5.49 -9.14 18.68
C ASN A 465 5.99 -9.30 17.25
N PHE A 466 6.27 -8.19 16.56
CA PHE A 466 6.79 -8.25 15.20
C PHE A 466 8.19 -8.87 15.16
N ILE A 467 9.08 -8.52 16.08
CA ILE A 467 10.42 -9.14 16.15
C ILE A 467 10.32 -10.64 16.43
N LYS A 468 9.39 -11.08 17.30
CA LYS A 468 9.11 -12.51 17.50
C LYS A 468 8.67 -13.17 16.21
N ILE A 469 7.75 -12.56 15.44
CA ILE A 469 7.28 -13.08 14.16
C ILE A 469 8.43 -13.25 13.17
N VAL A 470 9.25 -12.21 12.97
CA VAL A 470 10.30 -12.22 11.93
C VAL A 470 11.52 -13.06 12.30
N THR A 471 11.66 -13.47 13.57
CA THR A 471 12.75 -14.35 14.04
C THR A 471 12.29 -15.77 14.37
N ASN A 472 11.02 -16.11 14.11
CA ASN A 472 10.46 -17.42 14.43
C ASN A 472 10.83 -18.48 13.39
N ILE A 473 12.07 -18.95 13.44
CA ILE A 473 12.64 -19.92 12.48
C ILE A 473 12.32 -21.40 12.78
N GLY A 474 11.43 -21.67 13.74
CA GLY A 474 10.97 -23.04 14.08
C GLY A 474 11.82 -23.71 15.14
#